data_AF-A0A1F8L7L9-F1
#
_entry.id   AF-A0A1F8L7L9-F1
#
_cell.length_a   1.000
_cell.length_b   1.000
_cell.length_c   1.000
_cell.angle_alpha   90.00
_cell.angle_beta   90.00
_cell.angle_gamma   90.00
#
_symmetry.space_group_name_H-M   'P 1'
#
loop_
_entity.id
_entity.type
_entity.pdbx_description
1 polymer ?
#
loop_
_entity_poly.entity_id
_entity_poly.type
_entity_poly.pdbx_seq_one_letter_code
_entity_poly.pdbx_strand_id
1 'polypeptide(L)'
;MQKPPANPGTRPEMPDAYGISGSAEGLLSWEWVRQQMTQSRNYWISSTRPNGLPHAMPVWGVWLDDQLFFGTSRKSRKALNLAANPAVSCHTESGDEAVIIEGVVEEVADRELFNRITAAISKKYPNMPEEAEPDPENITYAVRARTVFAFRERDFPQSATRWRF
;
A
#
# COMPACT_ATOMS: atom_id res chain seq x y z
N MET A 1 5.22 4.13 -13.71
CA MET A 1 4.27 3.42 -12.82
C MET A 1 4.56 1.93 -12.87
N GLN A 2 4.23 1.18 -11.82
CA GLN A 2 4.46 -0.27 -11.78
C GLN A 2 3.33 -0.99 -12.52
N LYS A 3 3.65 -2.05 -13.28
CA LYS A 3 2.61 -2.88 -13.91
C LYS A 3 1.90 -3.74 -12.84
N PRO A 4 0.60 -4.04 -12.98
CA PRO A 4 -0.07 -5.01 -12.11
C PRO A 4 0.59 -6.39 -12.21
N PRO A 5 0.43 -7.24 -11.18
CA PRO A 5 1.01 -8.57 -11.17
C PRO A 5 0.27 -9.51 -12.13
N ALA A 6 0.86 -10.67 -12.39
CA ALA A 6 0.16 -11.73 -13.11
C ALA A 6 -1.07 -12.22 -12.33
N ASN A 7 -2.10 -12.67 -13.06
CA ASN A 7 -3.36 -13.19 -12.50
C ASN A 7 -3.62 -14.61 -13.07
N PRO A 8 -4.10 -15.60 -12.28
CA PRO A 8 -4.46 -15.52 -10.86
C PRO A 8 -3.23 -15.33 -9.94
N GLY A 9 -3.47 -14.86 -8.72
CA GLY A 9 -2.47 -14.93 -7.66
C GLY A 9 -2.20 -16.37 -7.21
N THR A 10 -1.44 -16.52 -6.12
CA THR A 10 -1.11 -17.81 -5.50
C THR A 10 -1.51 -17.81 -4.03
N ARG A 11 -1.48 -18.97 -3.35
CA ARG A 11 -1.63 -19.00 -1.89
C ARG A 11 -0.40 -18.42 -1.19
N PRO A 12 -0.56 -17.75 -0.03
CA PRO A 12 0.57 -17.43 0.81
C PRO A 12 1.18 -18.71 1.40
N GLU A 13 2.45 -18.65 1.75
CA GLU A 13 3.12 -19.72 2.49
C GLU A 13 2.78 -19.54 3.98
N MET A 14 2.05 -20.50 4.54
CA MET A 14 1.62 -20.51 5.94
C MET A 14 1.66 -21.93 6.50
N PRO A 15 1.85 -22.12 7.82
CA PRO A 15 1.78 -23.44 8.43
C PRO A 15 0.42 -24.12 8.20
N ASP A 16 0.41 -25.45 8.13
CA ASP A 16 -0.81 -26.26 7.90
C ASP A 16 -1.92 -25.97 8.91
N ALA A 17 -1.57 -25.57 10.14
CA ALA A 17 -2.53 -25.20 11.19
C ALA A 17 -3.44 -24.01 10.82
N TYR A 18 -3.06 -23.18 9.84
CA TYR A 18 -3.90 -22.10 9.30
C TYR A 18 -4.96 -22.60 8.31
N GLY A 19 -4.89 -23.87 7.87
CA GLY A 19 -5.91 -24.51 7.04
C GLY A 19 -6.06 -23.96 5.63
N ILE A 20 -5.06 -23.21 5.12
CA ILE A 20 -5.12 -22.56 3.80
C ILE A 20 -5.43 -23.59 2.71
N SER A 21 -6.43 -23.30 1.88
CA SER A 21 -6.83 -24.19 0.79
C SER A 21 -5.66 -24.41 -0.18
N GLY A 22 -5.39 -25.68 -0.50
CA GLY A 22 -4.43 -26.04 -1.55
C GLY A 22 -4.93 -25.77 -2.98
N SER A 23 -6.21 -25.44 -3.16
CA SER A 23 -6.80 -25.15 -4.48
C SER A 23 -6.73 -23.65 -4.82
N ALA A 24 -6.81 -23.33 -6.11
CA ALA A 24 -6.94 -21.95 -6.61
C ALA A 24 -8.38 -21.38 -6.46
N GLU A 25 -9.35 -22.20 -6.04
CA GLU A 25 -10.73 -21.78 -5.84
C GLU A 25 -10.83 -20.80 -4.67
N GLY A 26 -11.55 -19.70 -4.86
CA GLY A 26 -11.71 -18.66 -3.84
C GLY A 26 -10.57 -17.63 -3.78
N LEU A 27 -9.50 -17.78 -4.58
CA LEU A 27 -8.48 -16.73 -4.70
C LEU A 27 -9.13 -15.40 -5.09
N LEU A 28 -8.86 -14.37 -4.30
CA LEU A 28 -9.23 -13.00 -4.62
C LEU A 28 -8.54 -12.54 -5.92
N SER A 29 -9.23 -11.72 -6.71
CA SER A 29 -8.70 -11.17 -7.97
C SER A 29 -7.91 -9.88 -7.71
N TRP A 30 -7.06 -9.50 -8.67
CA TRP A 30 -6.41 -8.18 -8.61
C TRP A 30 -7.42 -7.03 -8.67
N GLU A 31 -8.57 -7.23 -9.33
CA GLU A 31 -9.65 -6.25 -9.33
C GLU A 31 -10.24 -6.03 -7.94
N TRP A 32 -10.36 -7.09 -7.13
CA TRP A 32 -10.75 -6.96 -5.73
C TRP A 32 -9.73 -6.10 -4.95
N VAL A 33 -8.41 -6.34 -5.16
CA VAL A 33 -7.35 -5.51 -4.56
C VAL A 33 -7.52 -4.04 -4.93
N ARG A 34 -7.75 -3.73 -6.22
CA ARG A 34 -7.98 -2.35 -6.69
C ARG A 34 -9.16 -1.71 -5.99
N GLN A 35 -10.28 -2.43 -5.86
CA GLN A 35 -11.48 -1.91 -5.20
C GLN A 35 -11.20 -1.56 -3.74
N GLN A 36 -10.59 -2.49 -2.99
CA GLN A 36 -10.26 -2.27 -1.58
C GLN A 36 -9.27 -1.13 -1.38
N MET A 37 -8.20 -1.10 -2.18
CA MET A 37 -7.21 -0.03 -2.11
C MET A 37 -7.80 1.33 -2.50
N THR A 38 -8.71 1.39 -3.46
CA THR A 38 -9.36 2.64 -3.89
C THR A 38 -10.35 3.16 -2.84
N GLN A 39 -11.14 2.27 -2.23
CA GLN A 39 -12.18 2.61 -1.26
C GLN A 39 -11.62 2.94 0.13
N SER A 40 -10.45 2.40 0.48
CA SER A 40 -9.85 2.62 1.80
C SER A 40 -9.64 4.10 2.11
N ARG A 41 -10.09 4.54 3.29
CA ARG A 41 -9.98 5.95 3.69
C ARG A 41 -8.56 6.29 4.12
N ASN A 42 -7.91 5.39 4.85
CA ASN A 42 -6.56 5.56 5.38
C ASN A 42 -5.72 4.32 5.11
N TYR A 43 -4.40 4.52 4.99
CA TYR A 43 -3.44 3.42 4.88
C TYR A 43 -2.51 3.45 6.07
N TRP A 44 -2.16 2.29 6.61
CA TRP A 44 -1.15 2.18 7.64
C TRP A 44 0.22 1.98 6.99
N ILE A 45 1.20 2.78 7.40
CA ILE A 45 2.58 2.68 6.92
C ILE A 45 3.45 2.17 8.05
N SER A 46 3.99 0.97 7.86
CA SER A 46 4.96 0.33 8.73
C SER A 46 6.36 0.50 8.16
N SER A 47 7.20 1.18 8.93
CA SER A 47 8.61 1.47 8.63
C SER A 47 9.49 1.00 9.80
N THR A 48 10.79 0.83 9.57
CA THR A 48 11.72 0.35 10.59
C THR A 48 12.64 1.46 11.05
N ARG A 49 12.73 1.68 12.37
CA ARG A 49 13.68 2.64 12.95
C ARG A 49 15.13 2.15 12.78
N PRO A 50 16.14 3.03 12.83
CA PRO A 50 17.54 2.62 12.73
C PRO A 50 17.99 1.57 13.76
N ASN A 51 17.33 1.52 14.92
CA ASN A 51 17.59 0.52 15.96
C ASN A 51 16.75 -0.78 15.80
N GLY A 52 16.10 -0.97 14.66
CA GLY A 52 15.29 -2.15 14.35
C GLY A 52 13.86 -2.12 14.89
N LEU A 53 13.47 -1.13 15.70
CA LEU A 53 12.12 -1.07 16.25
C LEU A 53 11.07 -0.74 15.16
N PRO A 54 9.91 -1.41 15.15
CA PRO A 54 8.84 -1.11 14.22
C PRO A 54 8.21 0.25 14.51
N HIS A 55 7.72 0.90 13.46
CA HIS A 55 6.96 2.15 13.55
C HIS A 55 5.82 2.12 12.53
N ALA A 56 4.60 2.02 13.03
CA ALA A 56 3.37 2.05 12.25
C ALA A 56 2.59 3.34 12.51
N MET A 57 2.16 4.02 11.45
CA MET A 57 1.31 5.21 11.55
C MET A 57 0.30 5.24 10.41
N PRO A 58 -0.96 5.65 10.64
CA PRO A 58 -1.90 5.89 9.56
C PRO A 58 -1.47 7.13 8.75
N VAL A 59 -1.77 7.11 7.46
CA VAL A 59 -1.62 8.24 6.53
C VAL A 59 -2.83 8.34 5.61
N TRP A 60 -3.06 9.53 5.10
CA TRP A 60 -3.87 9.72 3.91
C TRP A 60 -3.03 9.41 2.67
N GLY A 61 -3.71 8.97 1.61
CA GLY A 61 -3.06 8.57 0.38
C GLY A 61 -4.08 8.22 -0.70
N VAL A 62 -3.57 7.88 -1.88
CA VAL A 62 -4.39 7.51 -3.02
C VAL A 62 -3.83 6.27 -3.70
N TRP A 63 -4.74 5.40 -4.13
CA TRP A 63 -4.44 4.33 -5.07
C TRP A 63 -4.64 4.86 -6.49
N LEU A 64 -3.59 4.84 -7.30
CA LEU A 64 -3.60 5.31 -8.68
C LEU A 64 -2.74 4.37 -9.53
N ASP A 65 -3.26 3.92 -10.66
CA ASP A 65 -2.55 3.06 -11.62
C ASP A 65 -1.83 1.86 -10.96
N ASP A 66 -2.57 1.13 -10.14
CA ASP A 66 -2.07 -0.06 -9.41
C ASP A 66 -0.94 0.22 -8.40
N GLN A 67 -0.86 1.46 -7.90
CA GLN A 67 0.17 1.87 -6.97
C GLN A 67 -0.38 2.76 -5.84
N LEU A 68 0.14 2.59 -4.62
CA LEU A 68 -0.17 3.45 -3.48
C LEU A 68 0.78 4.66 -3.47
N PHE A 69 0.20 5.85 -3.35
CA PHE A 69 0.91 7.10 -3.12
C PHE A 69 0.49 7.74 -1.80
N PHE A 70 1.46 8.26 -1.05
CA PHE A 70 1.18 8.99 0.18
C PHE A 70 2.20 10.12 0.41
N GLY A 71 1.72 11.23 0.98
CA GLY A 71 2.54 12.37 1.36
C GLY A 71 2.87 12.37 2.85
N THR A 72 4.03 12.90 3.23
CA THR A 72 4.38 13.17 4.63
C THR A 72 5.47 14.23 4.74
N SER A 73 5.63 14.86 5.90
CA SER A 73 6.78 15.73 6.14
C SER A 73 8.09 14.94 6.10
N ARG A 74 9.12 15.51 5.46
CA ARG A 74 10.49 14.95 5.46
C ARG A 74 11.06 14.80 6.86
N LYS A 75 10.60 15.62 7.82
CA LYS A 75 11.01 15.59 9.23
C LYS A 75 10.25 14.55 10.06
N SER A 76 9.23 13.90 9.48
CA SER A 76 8.46 12.87 10.19
C SER A 76 9.30 11.63 10.48
N ARG A 77 8.96 10.90 11.55
CA ARG A 77 9.68 9.66 11.90
C ARG A 77 9.67 8.64 10.76
N LYS A 78 8.54 8.48 10.06
CA LYS A 78 8.44 7.53 8.94
C LYS A 78 9.31 7.96 7.75
N ALA A 79 9.40 9.25 7.43
CA ALA A 79 10.25 9.72 6.34
C ALA A 79 11.73 9.52 6.68
N LEU A 80 12.15 9.84 7.90
CA LEU A 80 13.53 9.59 8.36
C LEU A 80 13.87 8.09 8.34
N ASN A 81 12.92 7.23 8.73
CA ASN A 81 13.09 5.78 8.65
C ASN A 81 13.23 5.32 7.19
N LEU A 82 12.33 5.76 6.30
CA LEU A 82 12.29 5.35 4.89
C LEU A 82 13.47 5.88 4.07
N ALA A 83 14.04 7.02 4.45
CA ALA A 83 15.29 7.52 3.87
C ALA A 83 16.49 6.64 4.22
N ALA A 84 16.52 6.05 5.42
CA ALA A 84 17.59 5.14 5.85
C ALA A 84 17.38 3.70 5.35
N ASN A 85 16.12 3.26 5.25
CA ASN A 85 15.73 1.96 4.76
C ASN A 85 14.40 2.08 4.00
N PRO A 86 14.38 1.97 2.66
CA PRO A 86 13.17 2.20 1.87
C PRO A 86 12.16 1.06 2.00
N ALA A 87 12.48 -0.05 2.68
CA ALA A 87 11.55 -1.16 2.88
C ALA A 87 10.32 -0.71 3.69
N VAL A 88 9.14 -1.09 3.20
CA VAL A 88 7.84 -0.71 3.78
C VAL A 88 6.88 -1.88 3.73
N SER A 89 6.04 -1.98 4.76
CA SER A 89 4.78 -2.72 4.71
C SER A 89 3.64 -1.73 4.87
N CYS A 90 2.66 -1.73 3.97
CA CYS A 90 1.49 -0.89 4.10
C CYS A 90 0.20 -1.65 3.86
N HIS A 91 -0.87 -1.26 4.55
CA HIS A 91 -2.13 -1.98 4.48
C HIS A 91 -3.36 -1.09 4.65
N THR A 92 -4.51 -1.61 4.23
CA THR A 92 -5.84 -1.01 4.47
C THR A 92 -6.18 -1.01 5.97
N GLU A 93 -7.15 -0.19 6.36
CA GLU A 93 -7.53 -0.02 7.78
C GLU A 93 -8.34 -1.17 8.36
N SER A 94 -9.14 -1.87 7.54
CA SER A 94 -10.01 -2.96 8.00
C SER A 94 -9.28 -4.29 8.03
N GLY A 95 -9.37 -5.01 9.15
CA GLY A 95 -8.90 -6.39 9.26
C GLY A 95 -9.87 -7.41 8.64
N ASP A 96 -11.14 -7.03 8.44
CA ASP A 96 -12.15 -7.91 7.86
C ASP A 96 -11.90 -8.17 6.37
N GLU A 97 -11.38 -7.16 5.67
CA GLU A 97 -11.00 -7.20 4.25
C GLU A 97 -9.64 -6.50 4.09
N ALA A 98 -8.58 -7.28 4.25
CA ALA A 98 -7.22 -6.75 4.29
C ALA A 98 -6.54 -6.84 2.93
N VAL A 99 -5.89 -5.75 2.53
CA VAL A 99 -4.83 -5.74 1.52
C VAL A 99 -3.55 -5.29 2.18
N ILE A 100 -2.47 -6.06 2.03
CA ILE A 100 -1.15 -5.77 2.58
C ILE A 100 -0.16 -5.76 1.42
N ILE A 101 0.61 -4.68 1.31
CA ILE A 101 1.66 -4.51 0.31
C ILE A 101 2.99 -4.47 1.02
N GLU A 102 3.89 -5.36 0.63
CA GLU A 102 5.29 -5.34 1.04
C GLU A 102 6.14 -4.89 -0.15
N GLY A 103 7.03 -3.94 0.09
CA GLY A 103 7.74 -3.30 -1.01
C GLY A 103 8.80 -2.32 -0.56
N VAL A 104 9.10 -1.39 -1.46
CA VAL A 104 9.97 -0.24 -1.18
C VAL A 104 9.30 1.05 -1.57
N VAL A 105 9.66 2.17 -0.96
CA VAL A 105 9.21 3.49 -1.40
C VAL A 105 10.21 4.15 -2.33
N GLU A 106 9.69 4.96 -3.26
CA GLU A 106 10.45 5.87 -4.11
C GLU A 106 9.88 7.29 -3.96
N GLU A 107 10.73 8.31 -3.92
CA GLU A 107 10.28 9.70 -3.99
C GLU A 107 9.72 10.00 -5.39
N VAL A 108 8.55 10.62 -5.44
CA VAL A 108 7.94 11.08 -6.69
C VAL A 108 8.64 12.35 -7.14
N ALA A 109 9.48 12.25 -8.18
CA ALA A 109 10.16 13.39 -8.81
C ALA A 109 9.48 13.89 -10.09
N ASP A 110 8.59 13.09 -10.69
CA ASP A 110 7.92 13.42 -11.95
C ASP A 110 6.75 14.39 -11.73
N ARG A 111 6.78 15.54 -12.42
CA ARG A 111 5.81 16.63 -12.23
C ARG A 111 4.41 16.26 -12.71
N GLU A 112 4.31 15.52 -13.82
CA GLU A 112 3.02 15.09 -14.35
C GLU A 112 2.34 14.12 -13.37
N LEU A 113 3.07 13.13 -12.88
CA LEU A 113 2.60 12.19 -11.87
C LEU A 113 2.23 12.90 -10.57
N PHE A 114 3.03 13.85 -10.09
CA PHE A 114 2.68 14.65 -8.91
C PHE A 114 1.33 15.35 -9.08
N ASN A 115 1.10 16.03 -10.21
CA ASN A 115 -0.16 16.70 -10.48
C ASN A 115 -1.37 15.74 -10.48
N ARG A 116 -1.19 14.54 -11.06
CA ARG A 116 -2.22 13.48 -11.06
C ARG A 116 -2.52 12.98 -9.65
N ILE A 117 -1.49 12.82 -8.81
CA ILE A 117 -1.63 12.43 -7.41
C ILE A 117 -2.37 13.50 -6.62
N THR A 118 -1.96 14.77 -6.72
CA THR A 118 -2.61 15.87 -6.00
C THR A 118 -4.08 16.00 -6.40
N ALA A 119 -4.41 15.94 -7.70
CA ALA A 119 -5.79 15.95 -8.16
C ALA A 119 -6.63 14.79 -7.57
N ALA A 120 -6.04 13.59 -7.48
CA ALA A 120 -6.69 12.45 -6.85
C ALA A 120 -6.87 12.63 -5.33
N ILE A 121 -5.89 13.22 -4.65
CA ILE A 121 -5.96 13.55 -3.21
C ILE A 121 -7.07 14.56 -2.97
N SER A 122 -7.12 15.67 -3.71
CA SER A 122 -8.15 16.71 -3.58
C SER A 122 -9.56 16.15 -3.78
N LYS A 123 -9.72 15.23 -4.75
CA LYS A 123 -11.00 14.53 -4.97
C LYS A 123 -11.37 13.61 -3.79
N LYS A 124 -10.40 12.90 -3.21
CA LYS A 124 -10.63 11.95 -2.12
C LYS A 124 -10.81 12.64 -0.76
N TYR A 125 -10.15 13.78 -0.55
CA TYR A 125 -10.12 14.56 0.69
C TYR A 125 -10.43 16.04 0.41
N PRO A 126 -11.70 16.41 0.17
CA PRO A 126 -12.09 17.74 -0.33
C PRO A 126 -11.80 18.91 0.63
N ASN A 127 -11.48 18.63 1.90
CA ASN A 127 -11.12 19.64 2.89
C ASN A 127 -9.61 19.91 2.96
N MET A 128 -8.81 19.24 2.13
CA MET A 128 -7.37 19.45 2.04
C MET A 128 -7.09 20.49 0.95
N PRO A 129 -6.25 21.51 1.22
CA PRO A 129 -5.82 22.42 0.17
C PRO A 129 -5.04 21.67 -0.90
N GLU A 130 -5.33 21.97 -2.17
CA GLU A 130 -4.60 21.39 -3.28
C GLU A 130 -3.16 21.93 -3.30
N GLU A 131 -2.19 21.03 -3.27
CA GLU A 131 -0.77 21.38 -3.42
C GLU A 131 -0.45 21.61 -4.91
N ALA A 132 -0.41 22.87 -5.33
CA ALA A 132 -0.09 23.24 -6.71
C ALA A 132 1.36 22.89 -7.11
N GLU A 133 2.30 22.95 -6.17
CA GLU A 133 3.75 22.70 -6.34
C GLU A 133 4.23 21.76 -5.22
N PRO A 134 5.26 20.93 -5.44
CA PRO A 134 5.85 20.14 -4.37
C PRO A 134 6.44 21.03 -3.28
N ASP A 135 5.97 20.88 -2.04
CA ASP A 135 6.56 21.55 -0.87
C ASP A 135 7.90 20.87 -0.52
N PRO A 136 9.04 21.60 -0.49
CA PRO A 136 10.34 21.02 -0.12
C PRO A 136 10.36 20.42 1.29
N GLU A 137 9.49 20.85 2.20
CA GLU A 137 9.37 20.28 3.55
C GLU A 137 8.59 18.96 3.58
N ASN A 138 7.88 18.64 2.50
CA ASN A 138 7.14 17.41 2.31
C ASN A 138 7.81 16.50 1.27
N ILE A 139 7.40 15.23 1.33
CA ILE A 139 7.81 14.19 0.39
C ILE A 139 6.59 13.36 0.04
N THR A 140 6.40 13.12 -1.25
CA THR A 140 5.41 12.18 -1.78
C THR A 140 6.11 10.90 -2.18
N TYR A 141 5.69 9.79 -1.58
CA TYR A 141 6.21 8.47 -1.86
C TYR A 141 5.30 7.68 -2.78
N ALA A 142 5.90 6.94 -3.72
CA ALA A 142 5.28 5.86 -4.47
C ALA A 142 5.71 4.52 -3.88
N VAL A 143 4.77 3.65 -3.51
CA VAL A 143 5.08 2.31 -2.99
C VAL A 143 5.25 1.34 -4.16
N ARG A 144 6.45 0.81 -4.35
CA ARG A 144 6.75 -0.27 -5.32
C ARG A 144 6.53 -1.61 -4.65
N ALA A 145 5.45 -2.28 -5.02
CA ALA A 145 5.10 -3.59 -4.50
C ALA A 145 6.13 -4.64 -4.93
N ARG A 146 6.49 -5.53 -4.01
CA ARG A 146 7.23 -6.78 -4.28
C ARG A 146 6.34 -7.99 -4.03
N THR A 147 5.59 -7.93 -2.95
CA THR A 147 4.57 -8.91 -2.59
C THR A 147 3.30 -8.19 -2.18
N VAL A 148 2.14 -8.72 -2.58
CA VAL A 148 0.85 -8.25 -2.09
C VAL A 148 0.09 -9.44 -1.54
N PHE A 149 -0.51 -9.27 -0.37
CA PHE A 149 -1.44 -10.22 0.23
C PHE A 149 -2.84 -9.62 0.26
N ALA A 150 -3.83 -10.48 0.07
CA ALA A 150 -5.23 -10.14 0.27
C ALA A 150 -5.94 -11.31 0.95
N PHE A 151 -6.81 -11.01 1.92
CA PHE A 151 -7.71 -12.00 2.50
C PHE A 151 -8.95 -11.31 3.09
N ARG A 152 -10.02 -12.09 3.20
CA ARG A 152 -11.22 -11.72 3.95
C ARG A 152 -11.28 -12.59 5.19
N GLU A 153 -11.55 -12.00 6.34
CA GLU A 153 -11.59 -12.70 7.62
C GLU A 153 -12.61 -13.86 7.60
N ARG A 154 -13.83 -13.58 7.12
CA ARG A 154 -14.96 -14.54 7.10
C ARG A 154 -14.71 -15.86 6.37
N ASP A 155 -13.76 -15.89 5.44
CA ASP A 155 -13.39 -17.08 4.66
C ASP A 155 -11.89 -17.13 4.39
N PHE A 156 -11.10 -16.73 5.39
CA PHE A 156 -9.64 -16.58 5.30
C PHE A 156 -8.93 -17.77 4.63
N PRO A 157 -9.18 -19.04 5.00
CA PRO A 157 -8.49 -20.16 4.37
C PRO A 157 -8.76 -20.31 2.87
N GLN A 158 -9.91 -19.84 2.39
CA GLN A 158 -10.32 -19.88 0.99
C GLN A 158 -9.96 -18.62 0.22
N SER A 159 -9.90 -17.45 0.90
CA SER A 159 -9.67 -16.16 0.26
C SER A 159 -8.22 -15.68 0.28
N ALA A 160 -7.37 -16.25 1.13
CA ALA A 160 -5.98 -15.85 1.23
C ALA A 160 -5.24 -16.00 -0.11
N THR A 161 -4.85 -14.85 -0.67
CA THR A 161 -4.17 -14.72 -1.96
C THR A 161 -2.90 -13.90 -1.80
N ARG A 162 -1.89 -14.24 -2.59
CA ARG A 162 -0.59 -13.58 -2.68
C ARG A 162 -0.21 -13.35 -4.14
N TRP A 163 0.28 -12.17 -4.45
CA TRP A 163 0.94 -11.82 -5.72
C TRP A 163 2.40 -11.48 -5.48
N ARG A 164 3.25 -11.77 -6.47
CA ARG A 164 4.65 -11.35 -6.55
C ARG A 164 4.85 -10.52 -7.83
N PHE A 165 5.75 -9.53 -7.76
CA PHE A 165 6.06 -8.59 -8.85
C PHE A 165 7.48 -8.79 -9.38
#